data_AF-A0A376UDW3-F1
#
_entry.id   AF-A0A376UDW3-F1
#
_cell.length_a   1.000
_cell.length_b   1.000
_cell.length_c   1.000
_cell.angle_alpha   90.00
_cell.angle_beta   90.00
_cell.angle_gamma   90.00
#
_symmetry.space_group_name_H-M   'P 1'
#
loop_
_entity.id
_entity.type
_entity.pdbx_description
1 polymer ?
#
loop_
_entity_poly.entity_id
_entity_poly.type
_entity_poly.pdbx_seq_one_letter_code
_entity_poly.pdbx_strand_id
1 'polypeptide(L)'
;MNMARQLSEASAWELFAAQNLTSADNEKMWQAQGRMLTAQSLKINALLQALREQGFDTTAIEQQEQEISRSLRQQGELVGRRLQLRPATTATQSADSRCRR
;
A
#
# COMPACT_ATOMS: atom_id res chain seq x y z
N MET A 1 -3.03 -8.60 -26.03
CA MET A 1 -3.16 -7.51 -25.04
C MET A 1 -1.80 -6.89 -24.80
N ASN A 2 -1.70 -5.56 -24.70
CA ASN A 2 -0.41 -4.87 -24.59
C ASN A 2 0.13 -4.99 -23.15
N MET A 3 1.05 -5.91 -22.88
CA MET A 3 1.58 -6.21 -21.53
C MET A 3 2.24 -4.98 -20.89
N ALA A 4 2.90 -4.14 -21.68
CA ALA A 4 3.44 -2.86 -21.21
C ALA A 4 2.36 -1.94 -20.62
N ARG A 5 1.16 -1.89 -21.24
CA ARG A 5 0.02 -1.13 -20.70
C ARG A 5 -0.45 -1.71 -19.37
N GLN A 6 -0.57 -3.04 -19.28
CA GLN A 6 -1.02 -3.69 -18.04
C GLN A 6 -0.02 -3.52 -16.91
N LEU A 7 1.28 -3.56 -17.22
CA LEU A 7 2.36 -3.33 -16.26
C LEU A 7 2.29 -1.89 -15.75
N SER A 8 2.19 -0.92 -16.66
CA SER A 8 2.03 0.50 -16.30
C SER A 8 0.79 0.74 -15.44
N GLU A 9 -0.35 0.11 -15.76
CA GLU A 9 -1.57 0.23 -14.97
C GLU A 9 -1.42 -0.40 -13.58
N ALA A 10 -0.82 -1.59 -13.50
CA ALA A 10 -0.62 -2.27 -12.22
C ALA A 10 0.30 -1.46 -11.30
N SER A 11 1.40 -0.92 -11.83
CA SER A 11 2.31 -0.04 -11.09
C SER A 11 1.65 1.26 -10.65
N ALA A 12 0.81 1.88 -11.49
CA ALA A 12 0.06 3.08 -11.10
C ALA A 12 -0.91 2.80 -9.94
N TRP A 13 -1.61 1.66 -9.97
CA TRP A 13 -2.50 1.25 -8.89
C TRP A 13 -1.75 0.87 -7.62
N GLU A 14 -0.56 0.27 -7.71
CA GLU A 14 0.30 -0.02 -6.56
C GLU A 14 0.71 1.27 -5.84
N LEU A 15 1.19 2.27 -6.58
CA LEU A 15 1.58 3.57 -6.03
C LEU A 15 0.39 4.31 -5.41
N PHE A 16 -0.79 4.21 -6.04
CA PHE A 16 -2.02 4.79 -5.49
C PHE A 16 -2.46 4.08 -4.20
N ALA A 17 -2.44 2.75 -4.16
CA ALA A 17 -2.76 1.98 -2.98
C ALA A 17 -1.77 2.28 -1.83
N ALA A 18 -0.48 2.39 -2.15
CA ALA A 18 0.58 2.77 -1.23
C ALA A 18 0.35 4.14 -0.57
N GLN A 19 0.03 5.16 -1.37
CA GLN A 19 -0.25 6.50 -0.87
C GLN A 19 -1.47 6.51 0.07
N ASN A 20 -2.51 5.76 -0.28
CA ASN A 20 -3.70 5.65 0.56
C ASN A 20 -3.45 4.81 1.82
N LEU A 21 -2.58 3.79 1.75
CA LEU A 21 -2.20 2.97 2.89
C LEU A 21 -1.44 3.80 3.94
N THR A 22 -0.48 4.63 3.50
CA THR A 22 0.32 5.50 4.39
C THR A 22 -0.53 6.60 5.05
N SER A 23 -1.55 7.05 4.33
CA SER A 23 -2.49 8.08 4.77
C SER A 23 -3.73 7.52 5.48
N ALA A 24 -3.82 6.20 5.70
CA ALA A 24 -5.02 5.60 6.25
C ALA A 24 -5.32 6.09 7.67
N ASP A 25 -6.54 6.61 7.86
CA ASP A 25 -7.03 7.13 9.14
C ASP A 25 -7.86 6.12 9.94
N ASN A 26 -8.29 5.03 9.30
CA ASN A 26 -9.07 3.98 9.94
C ASN A 26 -8.63 2.59 9.46
N GLU A 27 -8.94 1.61 10.29
CA GLU A 27 -8.58 0.19 10.09
C GLU A 27 -9.15 -0.37 8.78
N LYS A 28 -10.39 0.00 8.41
CA LYS A 28 -11.05 -0.50 7.20
C LYS A 28 -10.30 -0.05 5.94
N MET A 29 -9.91 1.22 5.88
CA MET A 29 -9.12 1.77 4.78
C MET A 29 -7.73 1.14 4.75
N TRP A 30 -7.07 1.03 5.91
CA TRP A 30 -5.75 0.38 6.00
C TRP A 30 -5.78 -1.07 5.48
N GLN A 31 -6.76 -1.88 5.90
CA GLN A 31 -6.91 -3.25 5.43
C GLN A 31 -7.25 -3.32 3.93
N ALA A 32 -8.15 -2.46 3.44
CA ALA A 32 -8.54 -2.44 2.03
C ALA A 32 -7.35 -2.11 1.12
N GLN A 33 -6.59 -1.07 1.47
CA GLN A 33 -5.43 -0.65 0.69
C GLN A 33 -4.28 -1.64 0.81
N GLY A 34 -4.08 -2.28 1.97
CA GLY A 34 -3.10 -3.36 2.13
C GLY A 34 -3.39 -4.55 1.23
N ARG A 35 -4.66 -4.96 1.11
CA ARG A 35 -5.09 -6.02 0.19
C ARG A 35 -4.90 -5.61 -1.27
N MET A 36 -5.29 -4.39 -1.63
CA MET A 36 -5.14 -3.87 -2.98
C MET A 36 -3.67 -3.83 -3.40
N LEU A 37 -2.80 -3.33 -2.54
CA LEU A 37 -1.36 -3.27 -2.76
C LEU A 37 -0.75 -4.67 -2.98
N THR A 38 -1.13 -5.63 -2.14
CA THR A 38 -0.72 -7.04 -2.31
C THR A 38 -1.18 -7.60 -3.66
N ALA A 39 -2.42 -7.31 -4.07
CA ALA A 39 -2.94 -7.77 -5.35
C ALA A 39 -2.20 -7.16 -6.55
N GLN A 40 -1.84 -5.87 -6.50
CA GLN A 40 -1.09 -5.22 -7.58
C GLN A 40 0.35 -5.73 -7.66
N SER A 41 1.04 -5.90 -6.52
CA SER A 41 2.38 -6.50 -6.49
C SER A 41 2.40 -7.90 -7.12
N LEU A 42 1.41 -8.75 -6.81
CA LEU A 42 1.27 -10.07 -7.45
C LEU A 42 1.06 -9.96 -8.96
N LYS A 43 0.24 -9.00 -9.40
CA LYS A 43 -0.02 -8.76 -10.84
C LYS A 43 1.24 -8.26 -11.57
N ILE A 44 2.00 -7.34 -10.96
CA ILE A 44 3.26 -6.85 -11.52
C ILE A 44 4.24 -8.00 -11.68
N ASN A 45 4.43 -8.81 -10.62
CA ASN A 45 5.33 -9.97 -10.67
C ASN A 45 4.94 -10.98 -11.77
N ALA A 46 3.64 -11.27 -11.93
CA ALA A 46 3.16 -12.15 -13.00
C ALA A 46 3.42 -11.56 -14.40
N LEU A 47 3.27 -10.24 -14.56
CA LEU A 47 3.53 -9.56 -15.84
C LEU A 47 5.03 -9.52 -16.16
N LEU A 48 5.88 -9.27 -15.17
CA LEU A 48 7.33 -9.32 -15.35
C LEU A 48 7.80 -10.73 -15.73
N GLN A 49 7.27 -11.76 -15.08
CA GLN A 49 7.55 -13.14 -15.45
C GLN A 49 7.13 -13.44 -16.90
N ALA A 50 5.93 -13.02 -17.31
CA ALA A 50 5.45 -13.22 -18.67
C ALA A 50 6.31 -12.48 -19.72
N LEU A 51 6.81 -11.29 -19.40
CA LEU A 51 7.75 -10.54 -20.24
C LEU A 51 9.11 -11.24 -20.33
N ARG A 52 9.61 -11.79 -19.21
CA ARG A 52 10.84 -12.57 -19.17
C ARG A 52 10.76 -13.82 -20.04
N GLU A 53 9.64 -14.52 -20.00
CA GLU A 53 9.37 -15.69 -20.84
C GLU A 53 9.32 -15.36 -22.35
N GLN A 54 9.10 -14.08 -22.70
CA GLN A 54 9.17 -13.57 -24.07
C GLN A 54 10.56 -13.08 -24.48
N GLY A 55 11.56 -13.20 -23.60
CA GLY A 55 12.94 -12.80 -23.86
C GLY A 55 13.28 -11.35 -23.51
N PHE A 56 12.39 -10.62 -22.83
CA PHE A 56 12.73 -9.31 -22.28
C PHE A 56 13.53 -9.45 -20.98
N ASP A 57 14.54 -8.61 -20.78
CA ASP A 57 15.22 -8.51 -19.49
C ASP A 57 14.39 -7.67 -18.50
N THR A 58 13.80 -8.34 -17.52
CA THR A 58 12.98 -7.74 -16.46
C THR A 58 13.70 -7.64 -15.12
N THR A 59 14.96 -8.07 -15.04
CA THR A 59 15.69 -8.26 -13.77
C THR A 59 15.73 -6.98 -12.92
N ALA A 60 15.99 -5.84 -13.54
CA ALA A 60 16.03 -4.55 -12.86
C ALA A 60 14.66 -4.14 -12.29
N ILE A 61 13.57 -4.44 -13.01
CA ILE A 61 12.22 -4.08 -12.59
C ILE A 61 11.72 -5.03 -11.49
N GLU A 62 12.06 -6.32 -11.57
CA GLU A 62 11.77 -7.30 -10.51
C GLU A 62 12.46 -6.91 -9.20
N GLN A 63 13.73 -6.50 -9.27
CA GLN A 63 14.48 -6.01 -8.11
C GLN A 63 13.80 -4.76 -7.50
N GLN A 64 13.44 -3.79 -8.34
CA GLN A 64 12.78 -2.56 -7.90
C GLN A 64 11.40 -2.83 -7.28
N GLU A 65 10.60 -3.74 -7.86
CA GLU A 65 9.30 -4.15 -7.32
C GLU A 65 9.47 -4.77 -5.93
N GLN A 66 10.44 -5.67 -5.77
CA GLN A 66 10.69 -6.29 -4.47
C GLN A 66 11.07 -5.28 -3.39
N GLU A 67 11.89 -4.29 -3.74
CA GLU A 67 12.29 -3.21 -2.82
C GLU A 67 11.10 -2.33 -2.44
N ILE A 68 10.27 -1.95 -3.43
CA ILE A 68 9.03 -1.19 -3.22
C ILE A 68 8.08 -1.98 -2.31
N SER A 69 7.80 -3.24 -2.64
CA SER A 69 6.92 -4.12 -1.87
C SER A 69 7.39 -4.30 -0.42
N ARG A 70 8.70 -4.44 -0.19
CA ARG A 70 9.26 -4.51 1.17
C ARG A 70 9.07 -3.20 1.92
N SER A 71 9.39 -2.06 1.31
CA SER A 71 9.23 -0.74 1.91
C SER A 71 7.76 -0.46 2.26
N LEU A 72 6.85 -0.74 1.34
CA LEU A 72 5.42 -0.53 1.52
C LEU A 72 4.81 -1.42 2.59
N ARG A 73 5.28 -2.66 2.73
CA ARG A 73 4.90 -3.54 3.84
C ARG A 73 5.31 -2.93 5.19
N GLN A 74 6.56 -2.47 5.31
CA GLN A 74 7.05 -1.83 6.54
C GLN A 74 6.23 -0.57 6.87
N GLN A 75 5.98 0.29 5.89
CA GLN A 75 5.14 1.48 6.07
C GLN A 75 3.71 1.10 6.48
N GLY A 76 3.13 0.08 5.86
CA GLY A 76 1.82 -0.47 6.22
C GLY A 76 1.76 -0.94 7.67
N GLU A 77 2.77 -1.69 8.13
CA GLU A 77 2.86 -2.13 9.53
C GLU A 77 2.94 -0.96 10.51
N LEU A 78 3.72 0.08 10.19
CA LEU A 78 3.82 1.30 11.00
C LEU A 78 2.48 2.03 11.09
N VAL A 79 1.72 2.11 9.99
CA VAL A 79 0.37 2.69 10.02
C VAL A 79 -0.59 1.83 10.82
N GLY A 80 -0.53 0.50 10.71
CA GLY A 80 -1.35 -0.40 11.53
C GLY A 80 -1.08 -0.17 13.02
N ARG A 81 0.19 -0.05 13.42
CA ARG A 81 0.56 0.31 14.80
C ARG A 81 0.05 1.70 15.19
N ARG A 82 0.18 2.71 14.32
CA ARG A 82 -0.36 4.06 14.55
C ARG A 82 -1.86 4.03 14.80
N LEU A 83 -2.62 3.22 14.06
CA LEU A 83 -4.06 3.08 14.21
C LEU A 83 -4.43 2.38 15.52
N GLN A 84 -3.69 1.35 15.93
CA GLN A 84 -3.87 0.70 17.24
C GLN A 84 -3.54 1.65 18.40
N LEU A 85 -2.51 2.48 18.24
CA LEU A 85 -2.08 3.48 19.22
C LEU A 85 -2.90 4.77 19.19
N ARG A 86 -3.87 4.91 18.29
CA ARG A 86 -4.89 5.97 18.32
C ARG A 86 -6.10 5.46 19.13
N PRO A 87 -6.11 5.55 20.47
CA PRO A 87 -7.37 5.54 21.19
C PRO A 87 -8.14 6.81 20.78
N ALA A 88 -9.45 6.82 20.98
CA ALA A 88 -10.36 7.94 20.72
C ALA A 88 -9.91 9.24 21.42
N THR A 89 -8.93 9.93 20.86
CA THR A 89 -8.42 11.23 21.34
C THR A 89 -9.47 12.33 21.17
N THR A 90 -10.54 12.06 20.42
CA THR A 90 -11.75 12.89 20.34
C THR A 90 -12.65 12.79 21.58
N ALA A 91 -12.58 11.73 22.40
CA ALA A 91 -13.43 11.61 23.59
C ALA A 91 -12.85 12.33 24.81
N THR A 92 -11.52 12.34 24.98
CA THR A 92 -10.88 12.90 26.19
C THR A 92 -10.77 14.43 26.16
N GLN A 93 -10.64 15.06 24.98
CA GLN A 93 -10.62 16.52 24.87
C GLN A 93 -12.01 17.17 25.07
N SER A 94 -13.09 16.41 24.87
CA SER A 94 -14.47 16.88 25.05
C SER A 94 -14.97 16.80 26.50
N ALA A 95 -14.26 16.04 27.35
CA ALA A 95 -14.53 15.98 28.79
C ALA A 95 -13.83 17.12 29.55
N ASP A 96 -12.60 17.48 29.15
CA ASP A 96 -11.80 18.52 29.83
C ASP A 96 -12.34 19.95 29.56
N SER A 97 -13.01 20.14 28.41
CA SER A 97 -13.69 21.40 28.07
C SER A 97 -15.07 21.57 28.72
N ARG A 98 -15.67 20.49 29.24
CA ARG A 98 -16.94 20.52 29.99
C ARG A 98 -16.77 20.68 31.50
N CYS A 99 -15.59 20.36 32.04
CA CYS A 99 -15.29 20.50 33.46
C CYS A 99 -14.80 21.91 33.85
N ARG A 100 -14.55 22.78 32.86
CA ARG A 100 -14.09 24.18 33.04
C ARG A 100 -15.16 25.25 32.75
N ARG A 101 -16.44 24.88 32.64
CA ARG A 101 -17.56 25.83 32.58
C ARG A 101 -18.44 25.72 33.81
#